data_AF-A0A1Y4M1B1-F1
#
_entry.id   AF-A0A1Y4M1B1-F1
#
_cell.length_a   1.000
_cell.length_b   1.000
_cell.length_c   1.000
_cell.angle_alpha   90.00
_cell.angle_beta   90.00
_cell.angle_gamma   90.00
#
_symmetry.space_group_name_H-M   'P 1'
#
loop_
_entity.id
_entity.type
_entity.pdbx_description
1 polymer ?
#
loop_
_entity_poly.entity_id
_entity_poly.type
_entity_poly.pdbx_seq_one_letter_code
_entity_poly.pdbx_strand_id
1 'polypeptide(L)'
;MDKFTINDWLDINKSLEKAREDDTPHAVLNNGNLAVVGDANKTEVKKVDYQIKFRFEEGELQAYPKNAKKVGKYIMFTIDFEDIHINPRKDMLLVESALGIYPIITALTNVVDTRNSQIEEMLKQVGAEYTKDDDGQITLSQPNKQLEDEIEVMKAQANIEMIHVYNQAGEQGQQAIYDFVKTLLNIDDVLADHMLPGSVLNALYATIVNNPEIFNETETVFGY
;
A
#
# COMPACT_ATOMS: atom_id res chain seq x y z
N MET A 1 1.38 -3.69 -18.67
CA MET A 1 1.88 -3.90 -17.30
C MET A 1 2.35 -2.55 -16.84
N ASP A 2 1.44 -1.85 -16.17
CA ASP A 2 1.70 -0.48 -15.75
C ASP A 2 2.87 -0.48 -14.79
N LYS A 3 3.80 0.46 -15.00
CA LYS A 3 4.92 0.70 -14.09
C LYS A 3 4.32 0.95 -12.72
N PHE A 4 4.98 0.49 -11.66
CA PHE A 4 4.64 1.02 -10.33
C PHE A 4 4.86 2.53 -10.41
N THR A 5 3.79 3.31 -10.45
CA THR A 5 3.90 4.75 -10.63
C THR A 5 3.84 5.44 -9.29
N ILE A 6 4.23 6.70 -9.33
CA ILE A 6 4.03 7.64 -8.26
C ILE A 6 2.56 7.67 -7.77
N ASN A 7 1.59 7.46 -8.67
CA ASN A 7 0.16 7.42 -8.30
C ASN A 7 -0.17 6.21 -7.44
N ASP A 8 0.59 5.12 -7.52
CA ASP A 8 0.34 3.90 -6.78
C ASP A 8 0.56 4.10 -5.27
N TRP A 9 1.40 5.06 -4.87
CA TRP A 9 1.53 5.50 -3.47
C TRP A 9 0.28 6.26 -2.99
N LEU A 10 -0.30 7.11 -3.84
CA LEU A 10 -1.59 7.74 -3.54
C LEU A 10 -2.68 6.67 -3.43
N ASP A 11 -2.65 5.67 -4.29
CA ASP A 11 -3.63 4.59 -4.27
C ASP A 11 -3.49 3.73 -3.00
N ILE A 12 -2.27 3.44 -2.54
CA ILE A 12 -2.02 2.82 -1.23
C ILE A 12 -2.62 3.67 -0.11
N ASN A 13 -2.33 4.97 -0.05
CA ASN A 13 -2.87 5.85 0.99
C ASN A 13 -4.41 5.89 0.95
N LYS A 14 -4.99 6.06 -0.23
CA LYS A 14 -6.46 6.06 -0.40
C LYS A 14 -7.09 4.74 0.02
N SER A 15 -6.43 3.63 -0.29
CA SER A 15 -6.93 2.30 0.07
C SER A 15 -6.86 2.06 1.57
N LEU A 16 -5.91 2.69 2.27
CA LEU A 16 -5.85 2.66 3.74
C LEU A 16 -6.98 3.47 4.35
N GLU A 17 -7.26 4.68 3.85
CA GLU A 17 -8.43 5.44 4.31
C GLU A 17 -9.75 4.67 4.06
N LYS A 18 -9.89 4.06 2.87
CA LYS A 18 -11.03 3.19 2.58
C LYS A 18 -11.08 1.93 3.44
N ALA A 19 -9.92 1.37 3.78
CA ALA A 19 -9.84 0.22 4.67
C ALA A 19 -10.40 0.57 6.06
N ARG A 20 -10.05 1.74 6.60
CA ARG A 20 -10.58 2.25 7.87
C ARG A 20 -12.09 2.45 7.88
N GLU A 21 -12.66 2.80 6.73
CA GLU A 21 -14.11 2.94 6.55
C GLU A 21 -14.83 1.61 6.28
N ASP A 22 -14.09 0.53 5.97
CA ASP A 22 -14.67 -0.77 5.66
C ASP A 22 -15.09 -1.51 6.94
N ASP A 23 -16.32 -2.03 6.91
CA ASP A 23 -16.95 -2.74 8.02
C ASP A 23 -16.69 -4.26 7.99
N THR A 24 -15.68 -4.76 7.26
CA THR A 24 -15.27 -6.17 7.38
C THR A 24 -14.90 -6.47 8.85
N PRO A 25 -15.43 -7.57 9.42
CA PRO A 25 -15.20 -7.87 10.82
C PRO A 25 -13.72 -8.05 11.17
N HIS A 26 -13.28 -7.37 12.23
CA HIS A 26 -11.92 -7.46 12.77
C HIS A 26 -11.93 -7.43 14.29
N ALA A 27 -10.84 -7.91 14.91
CA ALA A 27 -10.73 -7.93 16.37
C ALA A 27 -10.35 -6.53 16.91
N VAL A 28 -10.91 -6.17 18.07
CA VAL A 28 -10.62 -4.91 18.78
C VAL A 28 -10.47 -5.15 20.27
N LEU A 29 -9.67 -4.31 20.95
CA LEU A 29 -9.60 -4.29 22.41
C LEU A 29 -10.62 -3.29 22.99
N ASN A 30 -11.64 -3.81 23.67
CA ASN A 30 -12.66 -3.01 24.36
C ASN A 30 -12.59 -3.24 25.87
N ASN A 31 -12.15 -2.22 26.63
CA ASN A 31 -12.00 -2.27 28.09
C ASN A 31 -11.20 -3.49 28.58
N GLY A 32 -10.14 -3.87 27.84
CA GLY A 32 -9.28 -5.01 28.16
C GLY A 32 -9.83 -6.38 27.75
N ASN A 33 -10.98 -6.44 27.08
CA ASN A 33 -11.53 -7.66 26.49
C ASN A 33 -11.43 -7.62 24.97
N LEU A 34 -11.13 -8.77 24.36
CA LEU A 34 -11.20 -8.93 22.91
C LEU A 34 -12.67 -8.95 22.48
N ALA A 35 -13.03 -8.06 21.56
CA ALA A 35 -14.34 -8.01 20.91
C ALA A 35 -14.16 -8.05 19.39
N VAL A 36 -15.23 -8.35 18.66
CA VAL A 36 -15.26 -8.27 17.20
C VAL A 36 -16.29 -7.21 16.82
N VAL A 37 -15.91 -6.30 15.93
CA VAL A 37 -16.77 -5.24 15.38
C VAL A 37 -16.83 -5.38 13.86
N GLY A 38 -17.87 -4.85 13.21
CA GLY A 38 -18.08 -4.94 11.76
C GLY A 38 -19.34 -5.72 11.36
N ASP A 39 -19.62 -5.79 10.06
CA ASP A 39 -20.74 -6.53 9.48
C ASP A 39 -20.38 -8.02 9.31
N ALA A 40 -21.02 -8.87 10.12
CA ALA A 40 -20.84 -10.32 10.08
C ALA A 40 -21.18 -10.95 8.71
N ASN A 41 -21.87 -10.26 7.81
CA ASN A 41 -22.13 -10.74 6.45
C ASN A 41 -20.93 -10.58 5.50
N LYS A 42 -19.91 -9.79 5.86
CA LYS A 42 -18.67 -9.60 5.08
C LYS A 42 -17.57 -10.63 5.38
N THR A 43 -17.89 -11.75 6.01
CA THR A 43 -16.91 -12.81 6.37
C THR A 43 -16.59 -13.78 5.22
N GLU A 44 -16.88 -13.42 3.97
CA GLU A 44 -16.58 -14.30 2.84
C GLU A 44 -15.08 -14.53 2.71
N VAL A 45 -14.70 -15.76 2.40
CA VAL A 45 -13.29 -16.11 2.18
C VAL A 45 -12.82 -15.45 0.89
N LYS A 46 -12.00 -14.41 1.05
CA LYS A 46 -11.37 -13.68 -0.04
C LYS A 46 -10.20 -14.51 -0.58
N LYS A 47 -10.14 -14.64 -1.90
CA LYS A 47 -9.02 -15.24 -2.63
C LYS A 47 -8.46 -14.20 -3.57
N VAL A 48 -7.16 -13.97 -3.50
CA VAL A 48 -6.50 -12.91 -4.24
C VAL A 48 -5.31 -13.50 -4.97
N ASP A 49 -5.12 -13.06 -6.22
CA ASP A 49 -3.97 -13.42 -7.03
C ASP A 49 -2.90 -12.33 -6.94
N TYR A 50 -1.65 -12.73 -6.81
CA TYR A 50 -0.50 -11.82 -6.71
C TYR A 50 0.56 -12.15 -7.76
N GLN A 51 1.26 -11.12 -8.24
CA GLN A 51 2.37 -11.29 -9.18
C GLN A 51 3.64 -10.64 -8.62
N ILE A 52 4.64 -11.46 -8.30
CA ILE A 52 5.93 -10.97 -7.80
C ILE A 52 6.99 -11.10 -8.88
N LYS A 53 7.71 -10.01 -9.13
CA LYS A 53 8.85 -10.00 -10.03
C LYS A 53 10.14 -10.13 -9.24
N PHE A 54 11.06 -10.91 -9.78
CA PHE A 54 12.37 -11.14 -9.20
C PHE A 54 13.46 -10.67 -10.14
N ARG A 55 14.60 -10.27 -9.57
CA ARG A 55 15.81 -9.90 -10.30
C ARG A 55 17.03 -10.51 -9.63
N PHE A 56 17.66 -11.43 -10.32
CA PHE A 56 18.92 -12.10 -9.93
C PHE A 56 20.06 -11.65 -10.84
N GLU A 57 21.30 -11.68 -10.34
CA GLU A 57 22.49 -11.71 -11.17
C GLU A 57 22.65 -13.08 -11.86
N GLU A 58 23.31 -13.08 -13.01
CA GLU A 58 23.60 -14.33 -13.73
C GLU A 58 24.52 -15.24 -12.91
N GLY A 59 24.03 -16.43 -12.57
CA GLY A 59 24.75 -17.47 -11.83
C GLY A 59 24.29 -17.66 -10.39
N GLU A 60 23.41 -16.79 -9.87
CA GLU A 60 22.90 -16.91 -8.49
C GLU A 60 21.90 -18.06 -8.31
N LEU A 61 21.21 -18.46 -9.37
CA LEU A 61 20.28 -19.60 -9.34
C LEU A 61 20.87 -20.80 -10.10
N GLN A 62 20.69 -21.99 -9.51
CA GLN A 62 21.08 -23.25 -10.16
C GLN A 62 20.26 -23.53 -11.42
N ALA A 63 18.99 -23.11 -11.43
CA ALA A 63 18.09 -23.23 -12.56
C ALA A 63 17.13 -22.03 -12.59
N TYR A 64 16.87 -21.51 -13.79
CA TYR A 64 15.94 -20.40 -13.98
C TYR A 64 14.54 -20.90 -14.37
N PRO A 65 13.48 -20.21 -13.93
CA PRO A 65 12.12 -20.46 -14.41
C PRO A 65 12.01 -20.34 -15.94
N LYS A 66 11.07 -21.07 -16.56
CA LYS A 66 10.89 -21.08 -18.02
C LYS A 66 10.55 -19.70 -18.59
N ASN A 67 9.88 -18.85 -17.82
CA ASN A 67 9.51 -17.49 -18.21
C ASN A 67 10.63 -16.46 -17.93
N ALA A 68 11.80 -16.90 -17.45
CA ALA A 68 12.91 -16.01 -17.17
C ALA A 68 13.47 -15.36 -18.44
N LYS A 69 13.85 -14.09 -18.31
CA LYS A 69 14.41 -13.26 -19.37
C LYS A 69 15.72 -12.65 -18.90
N LYS A 70 16.74 -12.74 -19.74
CA LYS A 70 18.02 -12.05 -19.52
C LYS A 70 17.91 -10.59 -19.93
N VAL A 71 18.27 -9.68 -19.05
CA VAL A 71 18.33 -8.23 -19.27
C VAL A 71 19.69 -7.72 -18.81
N GLY A 72 20.62 -7.55 -19.73
CA GLY A 72 22.01 -7.23 -19.41
C GLY A 72 22.65 -8.37 -18.58
N LYS A 73 23.16 -8.03 -17.39
CA LYS A 73 23.75 -8.99 -16.43
C LYS A 73 22.73 -9.67 -15.51
N TYR A 74 21.45 -9.30 -15.62
CA TYR A 74 20.42 -9.78 -14.72
C TYR A 74 19.51 -10.81 -15.39
N ILE A 75 18.98 -11.72 -14.59
CA ILE A 75 17.90 -12.64 -14.95
C ILE A 75 16.65 -12.18 -14.21
N MET A 76 15.59 -11.92 -14.97
CA MET A 76 14.31 -11.44 -14.46
C MET A 76 13.21 -12.43 -14.76
N PHE A 77 12.35 -12.71 -13.80
CA PHE A 77 11.16 -13.54 -14.00
C PHE A 77 10.02 -13.09 -13.07
N THR A 78 8.81 -13.55 -13.36
CA THR A 78 7.63 -13.34 -12.52
C THR A 78 7.15 -14.69 -11.99
N ILE A 79 6.70 -14.73 -10.74
CA ILE A 79 5.92 -15.84 -10.20
C ILE A 79 4.51 -15.32 -9.94
N ASP A 80 3.53 -16.05 -10.46
CA ASP A 80 2.11 -15.82 -10.21
C ASP A 80 1.70 -16.71 -9.01
N PHE A 81 1.13 -16.07 -7.98
CA PHE A 81 0.64 -16.69 -6.77
C PHE A 81 -0.89 -16.62 -6.80
N GLU A 82 -1.54 -17.72 -7.17
CA GLU A 82 -2.98 -17.78 -7.40
C GLU A 82 -3.73 -18.29 -6.16
N ASP A 83 -5.00 -17.88 -6.02
CA ASP A 83 -5.92 -18.36 -4.99
C ASP A 83 -5.37 -18.20 -3.55
N ILE A 84 -4.61 -17.14 -3.27
CA ILE A 84 -4.03 -16.92 -1.95
C ILE A 84 -5.15 -16.64 -0.94
N HIS A 85 -5.21 -17.51 0.07
CA HIS A 85 -6.12 -17.41 1.19
C HIS A 85 -5.35 -17.09 2.48
N ILE A 86 -5.84 -16.12 3.24
CA ILE A 86 -5.32 -15.74 4.55
C ILE A 86 -6.18 -16.44 5.61
N ASN A 87 -5.58 -17.42 6.28
CA ASN A 87 -6.22 -18.08 7.42
C ASN A 87 -5.88 -17.34 8.73
N PRO A 88 -6.59 -17.59 9.84
CA PRO A 88 -6.37 -16.86 11.10
C PRO A 88 -4.95 -16.92 11.69
N ARG A 89 -4.17 -17.96 11.39
CA ARG A 89 -2.76 -18.02 11.86
C ARG A 89 -1.86 -17.10 11.04
N LYS A 90 -2.09 -17.08 9.72
CA LYS A 90 -1.37 -16.22 8.79
C LYS A 90 -1.76 -14.76 8.98
N ASP A 91 -3.03 -14.51 9.25
CA ASP A 91 -3.58 -13.22 9.61
C ASP A 91 -2.80 -12.55 10.75
N MET A 92 -2.62 -13.22 11.88
CA MET A 92 -1.85 -12.68 13.00
C MET A 92 -0.37 -12.40 12.65
N LEU A 93 0.25 -13.22 11.79
CA LEU A 93 1.62 -12.95 11.30
C LEU A 93 1.67 -11.71 10.40
N LEU A 94 0.59 -11.47 9.63
CA LEU A 94 0.46 -10.29 8.79
C LEU A 94 0.17 -9.04 9.63
N VAL A 95 -0.64 -9.13 10.68
CA VAL A 95 -0.86 -8.07 11.67
C VAL A 95 0.47 -7.70 12.34
N GLU A 96 1.25 -8.68 12.81
CA GLU A 96 2.58 -8.44 13.38
C GLU A 96 3.52 -7.75 12.39
N SER A 97 3.53 -8.21 11.13
CA SER A 97 4.35 -7.60 10.07
C SER A 97 3.88 -6.18 9.72
N ALA A 98 2.57 -5.93 9.76
CA ALA A 98 1.96 -4.63 9.48
C ALA A 98 2.34 -3.56 10.51
N LEU A 99 2.61 -3.94 11.77
CA LEU A 99 3.12 -3.01 12.80
C LEU A 99 4.41 -2.31 12.36
N GLY A 100 5.29 -3.01 11.64
CA GLY A 100 6.53 -2.43 11.11
C GLY A 100 6.30 -1.49 9.92
N ILE A 101 5.19 -1.67 9.20
CA ILE A 101 4.80 -0.85 8.05
C ILE A 101 4.09 0.43 8.51
N TYR A 102 3.39 0.37 9.64
CA TYR A 102 2.51 1.44 10.09
C TYR A 102 3.16 2.83 10.19
N PRO A 103 4.39 3.00 10.73
CA PRO A 103 5.04 4.31 10.75
C PRO A 103 5.24 4.93 9.35
N ILE A 104 5.47 4.10 8.33
CA ILE A 104 5.60 4.55 6.94
C ILE A 104 4.23 4.97 6.43
N ILE A 105 3.20 4.17 6.68
CA ILE A 105 1.82 4.51 6.34
C ILE A 105 1.43 5.86 6.93
N THR A 106 1.60 6.06 8.24
CA THR A 106 1.29 7.34 8.90
C THR A 106 2.05 8.51 8.27
N ALA A 107 3.34 8.32 7.97
CA ALA A 107 4.13 9.36 7.33
C ALA A 107 3.65 9.68 5.90
N LEU A 108 3.23 8.68 5.13
CA LEU A 108 2.64 8.86 3.80
C LEU A 108 1.29 9.60 3.88
N THR A 109 0.42 9.21 4.81
CA THR A 109 -0.87 9.88 5.05
C THR A 109 -0.67 11.36 5.39
N ASN A 110 0.27 11.66 6.30
CA ASN A 110 0.60 13.05 6.66
C ASN A 110 1.04 13.90 5.47
N VAL A 111 1.79 13.33 4.51
CA VAL A 111 2.20 14.04 3.29
C VAL A 111 0.96 14.40 2.46
N VAL A 112 0.06 13.44 2.24
CA VAL A 112 -1.17 13.65 1.46
C VAL A 112 -2.07 14.68 2.13
N ASP A 113 -2.31 14.56 3.44
CA ASP A 113 -3.18 15.46 4.21
C ASP A 113 -2.64 16.88 4.25
N THR A 114 -1.33 17.03 4.44
CA THR A 114 -0.67 18.34 4.41
C THR A 114 -0.86 19.01 3.05
N ARG A 115 -0.72 18.26 1.96
CA ARG A 115 -0.82 18.80 0.60
C ARG A 115 -2.27 19.12 0.23
N ASN A 116 -3.21 18.26 0.60
CA ASN A 116 -4.64 18.54 0.45
C ASN A 116 -5.04 19.82 1.21
N SER A 117 -4.58 19.96 2.46
CA SER A 117 -4.85 21.16 3.27
C SER A 117 -4.31 22.44 2.63
N GLN A 118 -3.11 22.41 2.06
CA GLN A 118 -2.53 23.56 1.36
C GLN A 118 -3.25 23.90 0.06
N ILE A 119 -3.68 22.90 -0.70
CA ILE A 119 -4.50 23.13 -1.91
C ILE A 119 -5.81 23.81 -1.49
N GLU A 120 -6.48 23.31 -0.46
CA GLU A 120 -7.72 23.90 0.05
C GLU A 120 -7.53 25.34 0.54
N GLU A 121 -6.41 25.63 1.21
CA GLU A 121 -6.06 26.98 1.64
C GLU A 121 -5.81 27.93 0.46
N MET A 122 -5.03 27.48 -0.54
CA MET A 122 -4.79 28.22 -1.77
C MET A 122 -6.11 28.56 -2.49
N LEU A 123 -7.01 27.58 -2.64
CA LEU A 123 -8.31 27.78 -3.28
C LEU A 123 -9.19 28.77 -2.51
N LYS A 124 -9.18 28.72 -1.17
CA LYS A 124 -9.87 29.70 -0.32
C LYS A 124 -9.32 31.11 -0.52
N GLN A 125 -8.00 31.28 -0.60
CA GLN A 125 -7.36 32.59 -0.78
C GLN A 125 -7.72 33.26 -2.11
N VAL A 126 -7.88 32.48 -3.18
CA VAL A 126 -8.27 32.98 -4.50
C VAL A 126 -9.79 33.01 -4.71
N GLY A 127 -10.58 32.58 -3.72
CA GLY A 127 -12.04 32.54 -3.80
C GLY A 127 -12.59 31.53 -4.81
N ALA A 128 -11.83 30.46 -5.11
CA ALA A 128 -12.27 29.43 -6.04
C ALA A 128 -13.27 28.48 -5.38
N GLU A 129 -14.42 28.29 -6.02
CA GLU A 129 -15.39 27.28 -5.63
C GLU A 129 -14.95 25.90 -6.15
N TYR A 130 -14.96 24.89 -5.29
CA TYR A 130 -14.57 23.53 -5.65
C TYR A 130 -15.46 22.49 -4.98
N THR A 131 -15.44 21.29 -5.54
CA THR A 131 -16.04 20.08 -4.96
C THR A 131 -14.93 19.07 -4.67
N LYS A 132 -15.19 18.17 -3.72
CA LYS A 132 -14.31 17.07 -3.33
C LYS A 132 -15.12 15.79 -3.45
N ASP A 133 -14.58 14.79 -4.14
CA ASP A 133 -15.19 13.46 -4.16
C ASP A 133 -14.74 12.61 -2.96
N ASP A 134 -15.27 11.39 -2.87
CA ASP A 134 -14.96 10.43 -1.80
C ASP A 134 -13.46 10.06 -1.75
N ASP A 135 -12.73 10.23 -2.86
CA ASP A 135 -11.30 9.98 -2.96
C ASP A 135 -10.45 11.22 -2.61
N GLY A 136 -11.10 12.29 -2.16
CA GLY A 136 -10.48 13.55 -1.82
C GLY A 136 -10.02 14.37 -3.03
N GLN A 137 -10.42 14.00 -4.25
CA GLN A 137 -10.03 14.69 -5.46
C GLN A 137 -10.80 16.01 -5.59
N ILE A 138 -10.04 17.09 -5.67
CA ILE A 138 -10.59 18.43 -5.84
C ILE A 138 -10.89 18.70 -7.32
N THR A 139 -12.13 19.09 -7.61
CA THR A 139 -12.58 19.56 -8.92
C THR A 139 -13.08 20.99 -8.81
N LEU A 140 -12.52 21.90 -9.61
CA LEU A 140 -12.97 23.29 -9.65
C LEU A 140 -14.37 23.38 -10.25
N SER A 141 -15.23 24.20 -9.66
CA SER A 141 -16.60 24.41 -10.14
C SER A 141 -16.64 25.18 -11.46
N GLN A 142 -15.58 25.96 -11.73
CA GLN A 142 -15.37 26.65 -12.99
C GLN A 142 -13.97 26.34 -13.52
N PRO A 143 -13.80 26.04 -14.82
CA PRO A 143 -12.49 25.76 -15.39
C PRO A 143 -11.53 26.93 -15.18
N ASN A 144 -10.37 26.64 -14.62
CA ASN A 144 -9.29 27.62 -14.46
C ASN A 144 -7.96 26.92 -14.63
N LYS A 145 -7.44 26.98 -15.85
CA LYS A 145 -6.24 26.25 -16.24
C LYS A 145 -5.02 26.58 -15.37
N GLN A 146 -4.86 27.83 -14.94
CA GLN A 146 -3.73 28.19 -14.10
C GLN A 146 -3.81 27.51 -12.73
N LEU A 147 -4.99 27.53 -12.10
CA LEU A 147 -5.21 26.85 -10.82
C LEU A 147 -5.11 25.33 -10.96
N GLU A 148 -5.61 24.77 -12.07
CA GLU A 148 -5.47 23.35 -12.39
C GLU A 148 -3.99 22.95 -12.50
N ASP A 149 -3.19 23.70 -13.25
CA ASP A 149 -1.75 23.48 -13.40
C ASP A 149 -1.03 23.59 -12.03
N GLU A 150 -1.40 24.56 -11.19
CA GLU A 150 -0.84 24.71 -9.83
C GLU A 150 -1.19 23.52 -8.91
N ILE A 151 -2.45 23.05 -8.95
CA ILE A 151 -2.89 21.85 -8.21
C ILE A 151 -2.11 20.62 -8.67
N GLU A 152 -1.91 20.44 -9.99
CA GLU A 152 -1.14 19.33 -10.53
C GLU A 152 0.32 19.36 -10.05
N VAL A 153 0.95 20.54 -10.02
CA VAL A 153 2.31 20.70 -9.49
C VAL A 153 2.37 20.32 -8.00
N MET A 154 1.40 20.75 -7.19
CA MET A 154 1.36 20.40 -5.76
C MET A 154 1.16 18.90 -5.54
N LYS A 155 0.30 18.24 -6.33
CA LYS A 155 0.16 16.78 -6.33
C LYS A 155 1.46 16.08 -6.72
N ALA A 156 2.15 16.57 -7.75
CA ALA A 156 3.46 16.05 -8.16
C ALA A 156 4.54 16.23 -7.08
N GLN A 157 4.46 17.27 -6.25
CA GLN A 157 5.36 17.45 -5.10
C GLN A 157 5.06 16.47 -3.97
N ALA A 158 3.77 16.27 -3.61
CA ALA A 158 3.34 15.28 -2.63
C ALA A 158 3.92 13.89 -2.96
N ASN A 159 3.80 13.56 -4.24
CA ASN A 159 4.33 12.37 -4.88
C ASN A 159 5.84 12.16 -4.72
N ILE A 160 6.64 13.22 -4.90
CA ILE A 160 8.09 13.18 -4.67
C ILE A 160 8.38 13.00 -3.16
N GLU A 161 7.63 13.71 -2.31
CA GLU A 161 7.76 13.65 -0.86
C GLU A 161 7.44 12.24 -0.31
N MET A 162 6.44 11.55 -0.84
CA MET A 162 6.14 10.15 -0.51
C MET A 162 7.28 9.19 -0.86
N ILE A 163 7.94 9.37 -2.02
CA ILE A 163 9.15 8.59 -2.35
C ILE A 163 10.27 8.85 -1.34
N HIS A 164 10.41 10.09 -0.88
CA HIS A 164 11.37 10.41 0.18
C HIS A 164 11.04 9.73 1.49
N VAL A 165 9.78 9.71 1.92
CA VAL A 165 9.32 8.99 3.11
C VAL A 165 9.71 7.51 3.01
N TYR A 166 9.38 6.84 1.90
CA TYR A 166 9.74 5.43 1.71
C TYR A 166 11.26 5.18 1.74
N ASN A 167 12.05 6.06 1.11
CA ASN A 167 13.51 5.94 1.10
C ASN A 167 14.17 6.27 2.44
N GLN A 168 13.54 7.13 3.25
CA GLN A 168 14.04 7.57 4.56
C GLN A 168 13.54 6.70 5.71
N ALA A 169 12.53 5.86 5.51
CA ALA A 169 12.08 4.84 6.46
C ALA A 169 13.21 3.88 6.91
N GLY A 170 14.34 3.90 6.20
CA GLY A 170 15.52 3.11 6.51
C GLY A 170 15.32 1.65 6.17
N GLU A 171 16.37 0.87 6.42
CA GLU A 171 16.39 -0.57 6.14
C GLU A 171 15.27 -1.30 6.88
N GLN A 172 15.00 -0.94 8.14
CA GLN A 172 13.94 -1.56 8.95
C GLN A 172 12.53 -1.34 8.39
N GLY A 173 12.22 -0.14 7.90
CA GLY A 173 10.90 0.15 7.36
C GLY A 173 10.66 -0.50 6.01
N GLN A 174 11.66 -0.45 5.10
CA GLN A 174 11.56 -1.13 3.82
C GLN A 174 11.50 -2.65 4.01
N GLN A 175 12.30 -3.19 4.94
CA GLN A 175 12.29 -4.60 5.27
C GLN A 175 10.91 -5.06 5.78
N ALA A 176 10.22 -4.27 6.60
CA ALA A 176 8.88 -4.62 7.08
C ALA A 176 7.87 -4.84 5.94
N ILE A 177 7.92 -4.02 4.89
CA ILE A 177 7.08 -4.18 3.71
C ILE A 177 7.42 -5.47 2.95
N TYR A 178 8.71 -5.79 2.83
CA TYR A 178 9.18 -7.02 2.19
C TYR A 178 8.83 -8.26 3.00
N ASP A 179 8.99 -8.22 4.32
CA ASP A 179 8.66 -9.30 5.25
C ASP A 179 7.16 -9.58 5.28
N PHE A 180 6.33 -8.55 5.17
CA PHE A 180 4.89 -8.70 5.01
C PHE A 180 4.55 -9.48 3.74
N VAL A 181 5.09 -9.08 2.58
CA VAL A 181 4.82 -9.77 1.29
C VAL A 181 5.39 -11.19 1.29
N LYS A 182 6.58 -11.38 1.87
CA LYS A 182 7.19 -12.68 2.08
C LYS A 182 6.30 -13.60 2.90
N THR A 183 5.77 -13.11 4.02
CA THR A 183 4.84 -13.83 4.90
C THR A 183 3.51 -14.12 4.19
N LEU A 184 2.98 -13.13 3.48
CA LEU A 184 1.75 -13.23 2.70
C LEU A 184 1.84 -14.29 1.61
N LEU A 185 2.98 -14.44 0.95
CA LEU A 185 3.12 -15.33 -0.19
C LEU A 185 3.92 -16.60 0.13
N ASN A 186 4.39 -16.73 1.38
CA ASN A 186 5.25 -17.83 1.85
C ASN A 186 6.48 -18.00 0.95
N ILE A 187 7.14 -16.88 0.64
CA ILE A 187 8.36 -16.82 -0.17
C ILE A 187 9.56 -17.12 0.74
N ASP A 188 10.50 -17.95 0.28
CA ASP A 188 11.73 -18.23 1.02
C ASP A 188 12.69 -17.03 1.04
N ASP A 189 13.64 -17.04 1.98
CA ASP A 189 14.59 -15.93 2.17
C ASP A 189 15.39 -15.61 0.89
N VAL A 190 15.78 -16.64 0.13
CA VAL A 190 16.60 -16.47 -1.08
C VAL A 190 15.82 -15.72 -2.15
N LEU A 191 14.55 -16.09 -2.37
CA LEU A 191 13.68 -15.39 -3.31
C LEU A 191 13.30 -14.00 -2.79
N ALA A 192 13.06 -13.85 -1.48
CA ALA A 192 12.61 -12.61 -0.87
C ALA A 192 13.59 -11.45 -1.11
N ASP A 193 14.90 -11.70 -0.98
CA ASP A 193 15.96 -10.71 -1.19
C ASP A 193 16.03 -10.16 -2.63
N HIS A 194 15.41 -10.87 -3.59
CA HIS A 194 15.47 -10.55 -5.01
C HIS A 194 14.13 -10.01 -5.55
N MET A 195 13.14 -9.80 -4.68
CA MET A 195 11.87 -9.19 -5.06
C MET A 195 12.05 -7.74 -5.52
N LEU A 196 11.42 -7.38 -6.64
CA LEU A 196 11.45 -6.01 -7.13
C LEU A 196 10.46 -5.14 -6.33
N PRO A 197 10.88 -3.92 -5.90
CA PRO A 197 10.07 -3.05 -5.05
C PRO A 197 8.65 -2.81 -5.59
N GLY A 198 8.51 -2.54 -6.89
CA GLY A 198 7.21 -2.25 -7.48
C GLY A 198 6.20 -3.41 -7.38
N SER A 199 6.65 -4.67 -7.47
CA SER A 199 5.73 -5.81 -7.27
C SER A 199 5.42 -6.06 -5.80
N VAL A 200 6.36 -5.76 -4.89
CA VAL A 200 6.13 -5.86 -3.45
C VAL A 200 5.07 -4.83 -3.03
N LEU A 201 5.20 -3.58 -3.47
CA LEU A 201 4.25 -2.52 -3.17
C LEU A 201 2.86 -2.79 -3.77
N ASN A 202 2.79 -3.35 -4.98
CA ASN A 202 1.51 -3.79 -5.56
C ASN A 202 0.84 -4.91 -4.76
N ALA A 203 1.62 -5.85 -4.21
CA ALA A 203 1.07 -6.90 -3.36
C ALA A 203 0.57 -6.34 -2.02
N LEU A 204 1.30 -5.39 -1.42
CA LEU A 204 0.84 -4.67 -0.25
C LEU A 204 -0.48 -3.93 -0.54
N TYR A 205 -0.52 -3.14 -1.61
CA TYR A 205 -1.71 -2.42 -2.07
C TYR A 205 -2.92 -3.35 -2.24
N ALA A 206 -2.75 -4.43 -3.00
CA ALA A 206 -3.83 -5.39 -3.23
C ALA A 206 -4.32 -6.02 -1.92
N THR A 207 -3.42 -6.23 -0.95
CA THR A 207 -3.79 -6.78 0.36
C THR A 207 -4.55 -5.76 1.21
N ILE A 208 -4.19 -4.47 1.18
CA ILE A 208 -4.95 -3.42 1.86
C ILE A 208 -6.39 -3.36 1.32
N VAL A 209 -6.53 -3.37 -0.01
CA VAL A 209 -7.84 -3.28 -0.68
C VAL A 209 -8.70 -4.50 -0.40
N ASN A 210 -8.13 -5.70 -0.50
CA ASN A 210 -8.90 -6.92 -0.39
C ASN A 210 -9.05 -7.36 1.07
N ASN A 211 -8.07 -7.12 1.93
CA ASN A 211 -8.06 -7.55 3.33
C ASN A 211 -7.87 -6.36 4.29
N PRO A 212 -8.79 -5.38 4.28
CA PRO A 212 -8.72 -4.20 5.14
C PRO A 212 -8.72 -4.58 6.63
N GLU A 213 -9.33 -5.71 6.99
CA GLU A 213 -9.38 -6.22 8.37
C GLU A 213 -8.00 -6.35 9.04
N ILE A 214 -6.94 -6.68 8.27
CA ILE A 214 -5.57 -6.82 8.78
C ILE A 214 -5.05 -5.48 9.29
N PHE A 215 -5.28 -4.41 8.53
CA PHE A 215 -4.80 -3.08 8.84
C PHE A 215 -5.65 -2.44 9.94
N ASN A 216 -6.97 -2.62 9.90
CA ASN A 216 -7.87 -2.16 10.94
C ASN A 216 -7.58 -2.82 12.29
N GLU A 217 -7.32 -4.13 12.32
CA GLU A 217 -6.90 -4.83 13.54
C GLU A 217 -5.57 -4.30 14.07
N THR A 218 -4.61 -4.04 13.18
CA THR A 218 -3.31 -3.46 13.55
C THR A 218 -3.48 -2.10 14.23
N GLU A 219 -4.31 -1.21 13.67
CA GLU A 219 -4.63 0.11 14.24
C GLU A 219 -5.32 0.01 15.60
N THR A 220 -6.42 -0.75 15.63
CA THR A 220 -7.33 -0.78 16.79
C THR A 220 -6.80 -1.57 17.98
N VAL A 221 -6.03 -2.64 17.76
CA VAL A 221 -5.47 -3.48 18.83
C VAL A 221 -4.18 -2.89 19.38
N PHE A 222 -3.34 -2.31 18.51
CA PHE A 222 -2.00 -1.86 18.90
C PHE A 222 -1.87 -0.33 19.03
N GLY A 223 -2.97 0.40 18.86
CA GLY A 223 -3.06 1.83 19.19
C GLY A 223 -2.33 2.73 18.21
N TYR A 224 -2.43 2.37 16.94
CA TYR A 224 -1.81 3.04 15.81
C TYR A 224 -2.86 3.79 14.99
#